data_AF-A0A354UCQ8-F1
#
_entry.id   AF-A0A354UCQ8-F1
#
_cell.length_a   1.000
_cell.length_b   1.000
_cell.length_c   1.000
_cell.angle_alpha   90.00
_cell.angle_beta   90.00
_cell.angle_gamma   90.00
#
_symmetry.space_group_name_H-M   'P 1'
#
loop_
_entity.id
_entity.type
_entity.pdbx_description
1 polymer ?
#
loop_
_entity_poly.entity_id
_entity_poly.type
_entity_poly.pdbx_seq_one_letter_code
_entity_poly.pdbx_strand_id
1 'polypeptide(L)' 'MNKIFLIGNLTKDPELTETSNGTSLCRFVIAVNRPYAPNGEVDYFNITVWRAVAESCGKF' A
#
# COMPACT_ATOMS: atom_id res chain seq x y z
N MET A 1 18.92 10.59 -1.36
CA MET A 1 18.52 9.28 -0.77
C MET A 1 17.07 9.42 -0.34
N ASN A 2 16.15 8.63 -0.91
CA ASN A 2 14.72 8.70 -0.57
C ASN A 2 14.30 7.35 0.03
N LYS A 3 13.89 7.38 1.29
CA LYS A 3 13.39 6.21 2.03
C LYS A 3 12.19 6.67 2.85
N ILE A 4 11.12 5.88 2.80
CA ILE A 4 9.88 6.15 3.53
C ILE A 4 9.53 4.89 4.31
N PHE A 5 9.15 5.07 5.58
CA PHE A 5 8.67 3.99 6.46
C PHE A 5 7.26 4.38 6.90
N LEU A 6 6.28 3.52 6.62
CA LEU A 6 4.88 3.76 6.93
C LEU A 6 4.35 2.58 7.74
N ILE A 7 3.56 2.88 8.77
CA ILE A 7 2.84 1.88 9.57
C ILE A 7 1.40 2.39 9.65
N GLY A 8 0.46 1.54 9.24
CA GLY A 8 -0.95 1.90 9.13
C GLY A 8 -1.80 0.68 8.84
N ASN A 9 -3.08 0.93 8.60
CA ASN A 9 -4.06 -0.12 8.32
C ASN A 9 -4.48 -0.10 6.85
N LEU A 10 -4.76 -1.26 6.26
CA LEU A 10 -5.36 -1.34 4.93
C LEU A 10 -6.78 -0.76 4.94
N THR A 11 -7.11 0.06 3.95
CA THR A 11 -8.44 0.66 3.84
C THR A 11 -9.38 -0.17 2.98
N LYS A 12 -8.81 -1.01 2.13
CA LYS A 12 -9.48 -1.94 1.23
C LYS A 12 -8.55 -3.11 0.94
N ASP A 13 -9.13 -4.18 0.43
CA ASP A 13 -8.37 -5.37 0.04
C ASP A 13 -7.36 -5.03 -1.09
N PRO A 14 -6.17 -5.66 -1.07
CA PRO A 14 -5.16 -5.46 -2.09
C PRO A 14 -5.62 -5.97 -3.46
N GLU A 15 -5.52 -5.12 -4.48
CA GLU A 15 -5.86 -5.46 -5.85
C GLU A 15 -4.63 -6.02 -6.56
N LEU A 16 -4.59 -7.35 -6.75
CA LEU A 16 -3.56 -8.02 -7.55
C LEU A 16 -3.98 -8.06 -9.02
N THR A 17 -3.09 -7.61 -9.91
CA THR A 17 -3.30 -7.56 -11.36
C THR A 17 -2.00 -7.94 -12.05
N GLU A 18 -2.08 -8.52 -13.25
CA GLU A 18 -0.90 -8.72 -14.10
C GLU A 18 -0.90 -7.73 -15.25
N THR A 19 0.26 -7.15 -15.52
CA THR A 19 0.45 -6.29 -16.70
C THR A 19 0.51 -7.12 -17.97
N SER A 20 0.29 -6.49 -19.13
CA SER A 20 0.38 -7.15 -20.46
C SER A 20 1.74 -7.81 -20.74
N ASN A 21 2.78 -7.43 -20.00
CA ASN A 21 4.12 -8.01 -20.08
C ASN A 21 4.34 -9.17 -19.08
N GLY A 22 3.29 -9.68 -18.44
CA GLY A 22 3.34 -10.79 -17.48
C GLY A 22 3.97 -10.41 -16.12
N THR A 23 4.07 -9.12 -15.79
CA THR A 23 4.58 -8.70 -14.48
C THR A 23 3.43 -8.49 -13.50
N SER A 24 3.48 -9.19 -12.36
CA SER A 24 2.57 -9.06 -11.23
C SER A 24 2.66 -7.66 -10.58
N LEU A 25 1.50 -7.08 -10.32
CA LEU A 25 1.31 -5.74 -9.77
C LEU A 25 0.25 -5.81 -8.68
N CYS A 26 0.53 -5.29 -7.49
CA CYS A 26 -0.46 -5.19 -6.43
C CYS A 26 -0.62 -3.73 -5.99
N ARG A 27 -1.86 -3.28 -5.90
CA ARG A 27 -2.23 -1.92 -5.50
C ARG A 27 -3.07 -1.98 -4.24
N PHE A 28 -2.67 -1.20 -3.26
CA PHE A 28 -3.42 -1.07 -2.02
C PHE A 28 -3.23 0.31 -1.42
N VAL A 29 -4.10 0.65 -0.48
CA VAL A 29 -4.09 1.94 0.20
C VAL A 29 -3.99 1.70 1.69
N ILE A 30 -3.04 2.39 2.32
CA ILE A 30 -2.91 2.37 3.78
C ILE A 30 -3.35 3.70 4.38
N ALA A 31 -4.11 3.61 5.46
CA ALA A 31 -4.45 4.71 6.34
C ALA A 31 -3.41 4.81 7.46
N VAL A 32 -2.71 5.94 7.53
CA VAL A 32 -1.72 6.24 8.56
C VAL A 32 -2.30 7.33 9.45
N ASN A 33 -2.57 6.99 10.70
CA ASN A 33 -3.07 7.94 11.68
C ASN A 33 -1.94 8.89 12.10
N ARG A 34 -2.22 10.19 12.17
CA ARG A 34 -1.28 11.18 12.75
C ARG A 34 -1.53 11.32 14.24
N PRO A 35 -0.70 10.74 15.12
CA PRO A 35 -0.96 10.72 16.57
C PRO A 35 -0.98 12.11 17.22
N TYR A 36 -0.35 13.11 16.60
CA TYR A 36 -0.28 14.48 17.11
C TYR A 36 -1.19 15.46 16.37
N ALA A 37 -2.06 14.99 15.47
CA ALA A 37 -2.99 15.87 14.78
C ALA A 37 -4.17 16.22 15.70
N PRO A 38 -4.51 17.52 15.84
CA PRO A 38 -5.54 17.97 16.79
C PRO A 38 -6.94 17.39 16.51
N ASN A 39 -7.20 16.97 15.27
CA ASN A 39 -8.51 16.47 14.83
C ASN A 39 -8.51 14.99 14.44
N GLY A 40 -7.48 14.21 14.83
CA GLY A 40 -7.40 12.79 14.47
C GLY A 40 -7.24 12.57 12.96
N GLU A 41 -6.46 13.43 12.30
CA GLU A 41 -6.24 13.37 10.86
C GLU A 41 -5.58 12.03 10.44
N VAL A 42 -6.03 11.53 9.29
CA VAL A 42 -5.55 10.28 8.70
C VAL A 42 -5.05 10.58 7.29
N ASP A 43 -3.81 10.18 7.01
CA ASP A 43 -3.25 10.22 5.68
C ASP A 43 -3.48 8.91 4.95
N TYR A 44 -3.82 9.01 3.67
CA TYR A 44 -4.00 7.85 2.80
C TYR A 44 -2.85 7.78 1.81
N PHE A 45 -2.12 6.67 1.83
CA PHE A 45 -1.02 6.42 0.91
C PHE A 45 -1.38 5.34 -0.08
N ASN A 46 -1.38 5.70 -1.36
CA ASN A 46 -1.50 4.75 -2.46
C ASN A 46 -0.16 4.05 -2.66
N ILE A 47 -0.13 2.74 -2.45
CA ILE A 47 1.07 1.91 -2.58
C ILE A 47 0.91 1.01 -3.80
N THR A 48 1.96 0.96 -4.61
CA THR A 48 2.05 0.09 -5.77
C THR A 48 3.31 -0.76 -5.64
N VAL A 49 3.13 -2.07 -5.52
CA VAL A 49 4.22 -3.04 -5.41
C VAL A 49 4.26 -3.92 -6.67
N TRP A 50 5.43 -4.48 -6.96
CA TRP A 50 5.70 -5.21 -8.21
C TRP A 50 6.35 -6.57 -7.94
N ARG A 51 6.20 -7.50 -8.90
CA ARG A 51 6.85 -8.82 -8.92
C ARG A 51 6.52 -9.66 -7.68
N ALA A 52 7.49 -10.36 -7.10
CA ALA A 52 7.30 -11.24 -5.96
C ALA A 52 6.67 -10.55 -4.72
N VAL A 53 6.95 -9.25 -4.52
CA VAL A 53 6.34 -8.48 -3.41
C VAL A 53 4.86 -8.25 -3.69
N ALA A 54 4.47 -8.04 -4.95
CA ALA A 54 3.07 -7.92 -5.32
C ALA A 54 2.28 -9.19 -5.04
N GLU A 55 2.85 -10.35 -5.38
CA GLU A 55 2.21 -11.65 -5.11
C GLU A 55 2.06 -11.92 -3.62
N SER A 56 3.05 -11.52 -2.82
CA SER A 56 2.99 -11.65 -1.37
C SER A 56 1.89 -10.75 -0.78
N CYS A 57 1.84 -9.48 -1.18
CA CYS A 57 0.83 -8.53 -0.72
C CYS A 57 -0.60 -8.84 -1.19
N GLY A 58 -0.77 -9.54 -2.32
CA GLY A 58 -2.09 -9.95 -2.80
C GLY A 58 -2.59 -11.26 -2.17
N LYS A 59 -1.71 -12.04 -1.54
CA LYS A 59 -2.04 -13.38 -1.01
C LYS A 59 -2.34 -13.38 0.49
N PHE A 60 -1.73 -12.47 1.24
CA PHE A 60 -1.83 -12.35 2.70
C PHE A 60 -2.41 -11.00 3.08
#